data_AF-A0A0L8FI91-F1
#
_entry.id   AF-A0A0L8FI91-F1
#
_cell.length_a   1.000
_cell.length_b   1.000
_cell.length_c   1.000
_cell.angle_alpha   90.00
_cell.angle_beta   90.00
_cell.angle_gamma   90.00
#
_symmetry.space_group_name_H-M   'P 1'
#
loop_
_entity.id
_entity.type
_entity.pdbx_description
1 polymer ?
#
loop_
_entity_poly.entity_id
_entity_poly.type
_entity_poly.pdbx_seq_one_letter_code
_entity_poly.pdbx_strand_id
1 'polypeptide(L)'
;MYVLNAMELAHSLLLNEEAFKKIQESKRPVFVFEWLRFLDKVLGAAQKSDIKESQKKLVEQLTNQISESPGPPTRKLIARCLATLFSVGDTFDLFETINKCNDIIKNKDDSPSYLPTRLSAVACIGAMYEKLGRMVGRSYEDTIQILIKSLRNAESQGRCEIMLTLEKVVAGLGSAGSSCHKDIYKAARQAMTDRSMAVRCAAAKCMIQLVNEAHFMYTSELETVASLCFRALDGSNYDVRCVVAVLLGNLMAVAQSQKATSLSK
;
A
#
# COMPACT_ATOMS: atom_id res chain seq x y z
N MET A 1 -32.31 11.92 -7.00
CA MET A 1 -33.35 10.93 -7.34
C MET A 1 -32.89 9.93 -8.41
N TYR A 2 -32.36 10.36 -9.56
CA TYR A 2 -31.87 9.43 -10.60
C TYR A 2 -30.67 8.54 -10.21
N VAL A 3 -29.78 9.01 -9.31
CA VAL A 3 -28.61 8.21 -8.85
C VAL A 3 -29.03 7.11 -7.86
N LEU A 4 -30.13 7.31 -7.13
CA LEU A 4 -30.67 6.30 -6.20
C LEU A 4 -31.40 5.17 -6.94
N ASN A 5 -32.11 5.47 -8.03
CA ASN A 5 -32.79 4.42 -8.83
C ASN A 5 -31.83 3.55 -9.66
N ALA A 6 -30.60 3.99 -9.93
CA ALA A 6 -29.59 3.11 -10.54
C ALA A 6 -29.06 2.07 -9.52
N MET A 7 -29.24 2.33 -8.22
CA MET A 7 -28.73 1.52 -7.13
C MET A 7 -29.71 0.41 -6.71
N GLU A 8 -30.99 0.50 -7.06
CA GLU A 8 -31.94 -0.62 -6.92
C GLU A 8 -31.64 -1.80 -7.87
N LEU A 9 -30.75 -1.60 -8.86
CA LEU A 9 -30.19 -2.65 -9.72
C LEU A 9 -28.89 -3.28 -9.14
N ALA A 10 -28.46 -2.90 -7.94
CA ALA A 10 -27.15 -3.23 -7.35
C ALA A 10 -27.20 -4.34 -6.28
N HIS A 11 -27.98 -5.41 -6.50
CA HIS A 11 -27.84 -6.65 -5.71
C HIS A 11 -26.66 -7.52 -6.18
N SER A 12 -25.89 -7.06 -7.18
CA SER A 12 -24.71 -7.75 -7.69
C SER A 12 -23.42 -7.05 -7.27
N LEU A 13 -22.39 -7.83 -6.94
CA LEU A 13 -21.05 -7.34 -6.62
C LEU A 13 -20.38 -6.62 -7.80
N LEU A 14 -20.82 -6.94 -9.02
CA LEU A 14 -20.20 -6.46 -10.26
C LEU A 14 -20.66 -5.04 -10.60
N LEU A 15 -19.73 -4.26 -11.16
CA LEU A 15 -20.06 -2.98 -11.77
C LEU A 15 -21.01 -3.21 -12.95
N ASN A 16 -22.17 -2.56 -12.93
CA ASN A 16 -23.13 -2.63 -14.04
C ASN A 16 -22.60 -1.81 -15.22
N GLU A 17 -21.91 -2.47 -16.15
CA GLU A 17 -21.27 -1.85 -17.32
C GLU A 17 -22.28 -1.23 -18.30
N GLU A 18 -23.49 -1.78 -18.41
CA GLU A 18 -24.54 -1.21 -19.26
C GLU A 18 -25.06 0.11 -18.70
N ALA A 19 -25.31 0.15 -17.39
CA ALA A 19 -25.67 1.38 -16.69
C ALA A 19 -24.50 2.38 -16.77
N PHE A 20 -23.27 1.91 -16.58
CA PHE A 20 -22.08 2.74 -16.64
C PHE A 20 -21.90 3.45 -17.99
N LYS A 21 -22.11 2.73 -19.11
CA LYS A 21 -22.04 3.31 -20.46
C LYS A 21 -23.08 4.40 -20.70
N LYS A 22 -24.27 4.27 -20.10
CA LYS A 22 -25.37 5.25 -20.20
C LYS A 22 -25.15 6.50 -19.32
N ILE A 23 -24.20 6.47 -18.39
CA ILE A 23 -23.90 7.60 -17.51
C ILE A 23 -23.01 8.62 -18.24
N GLN A 24 -23.40 9.90 -18.10
CA GLN A 24 -22.62 11.04 -18.56
C GLN A 24 -21.20 10.98 -17.99
N GLU A 25 -20.19 11.23 -18.81
CA GLU A 25 -18.77 11.09 -18.46
C GLU A 25 -18.38 11.81 -17.16
N SER A 26 -18.88 13.02 -16.94
CA SER A 26 -18.65 13.81 -15.73
C SER A 26 -19.16 13.17 -14.43
N LYS A 27 -20.11 12.23 -14.53
CA LYS A 27 -20.71 11.52 -13.37
C LYS A 27 -20.14 10.12 -13.17
N ARG A 28 -19.35 9.60 -14.11
CA ARG A 28 -18.75 8.26 -14.03
C ARG A 28 -17.85 8.08 -12.80
N PRO A 29 -16.99 9.04 -12.41
CA PRO A 29 -16.16 8.87 -11.22
C PRO A 29 -16.97 8.70 -9.94
N VAL A 30 -18.10 9.41 -9.82
CA VAL A 30 -19.01 9.29 -8.66
C VAL A 30 -19.69 7.93 -8.64
N PHE A 31 -20.12 7.43 -9.80
CA PHE A 31 -20.73 6.11 -9.91
C PHE A 31 -19.76 4.98 -9.51
N VAL A 32 -18.51 5.04 -10.00
CA VAL A 32 -17.45 4.09 -9.61
C VAL A 32 -17.17 4.18 -8.12
N PHE A 33 -17.10 5.40 -7.57
CA PHE A 33 -16.85 5.59 -6.15
C PHE A 33 -17.94 4.98 -5.27
N GLU A 34 -19.22 5.17 -5.60
CA GLU A 34 -20.34 4.58 -4.85
C GLU A 34 -20.37 3.06 -4.98
N TRP A 35 -20.09 2.50 -6.16
CA TRP A 35 -19.92 1.05 -6.34
C TRP A 35 -18.79 0.50 -5.46
N LEU A 36 -17.62 1.15 -5.46
CA LEU A 36 -16.49 0.73 -4.62
C LEU A 36 -16.78 0.83 -3.13
N ARG A 37 -17.56 1.83 -2.68
CA ARG A 37 -17.98 1.94 -1.26
C ARG A 37 -18.92 0.82 -0.86
N PHE A 38 -19.89 0.50 -1.72
CA PHE A 38 -20.76 -0.65 -1.53
C PHE A 38 -19.93 -1.93 -1.47
N LEU A 39 -19.00 -2.10 -2.41
CA LEU A 39 -18.15 -3.28 -2.48
C LEU A 39 -17.25 -3.45 -1.26
N ASP A 40 -16.59 -2.40 -0.78
CA ASP A 40 -15.74 -2.42 0.44
C ASP A 40 -16.55 -2.87 1.66
N LYS A 41 -17.81 -2.44 1.78
CA LYS A 41 -18.71 -2.86 2.86
C LYS A 41 -19.13 -4.32 2.73
N VAL A 42 -19.55 -4.75 1.53
CA VAL A 42 -20.09 -6.10 1.31
C VAL A 42 -18.99 -7.15 1.38
N LEU A 43 -17.82 -6.91 0.77
CA LEU A 43 -16.69 -7.85 0.82
C LEU A 43 -16.19 -8.09 2.24
N GLY A 44 -16.34 -7.12 3.15
CA GLY A 44 -15.99 -7.30 4.56
C GLY A 44 -16.87 -8.31 5.31
N ALA A 45 -18.08 -8.59 4.81
CA ALA A 45 -19.03 -9.54 5.40
C ALA A 45 -19.26 -10.79 4.53
N ALA A 46 -18.75 -10.80 3.29
CA ALA A 46 -18.93 -11.89 2.34
C ALA A 46 -18.17 -13.16 2.77
N GLN A 47 -18.68 -14.31 2.32
CA GLN A 47 -18.00 -15.59 2.37
C GLN A 47 -17.50 -15.99 0.98
N LYS A 48 -16.57 -16.96 0.94
CA LYS A 48 -16.02 -17.47 -0.31
C LYS A 48 -17.09 -17.97 -1.29
N SER A 49 -18.18 -18.56 -0.79
CA SER A 49 -19.33 -18.99 -1.60
C SER A 49 -20.00 -17.85 -2.36
N ASP A 50 -20.06 -16.66 -1.76
CA ASP A 50 -20.83 -15.53 -2.27
C ASP A 50 -20.11 -14.84 -3.44
N ILE A 51 -18.78 -15.00 -3.50
CA ILE A 51 -17.92 -14.33 -4.49
C ILE A 51 -17.41 -15.28 -5.58
N LYS A 52 -17.42 -16.60 -5.35
CA LYS A 52 -16.76 -17.59 -6.22
C LYS A 52 -17.10 -17.45 -7.71
N GLU A 53 -18.37 -17.24 -8.05
CA GLU A 53 -18.81 -17.16 -9.44
C GLU A 53 -18.48 -15.81 -10.11
N SER A 54 -18.41 -14.74 -9.32
CA SER A 54 -18.19 -13.37 -9.82
C SER A 54 -16.75 -12.88 -9.68
N GLN A 55 -15.91 -13.59 -8.91
CA GLN A 55 -14.57 -13.14 -8.52
C GLN A 55 -13.70 -12.79 -9.72
N LYS A 56 -13.60 -13.65 -10.73
CA LYS A 56 -12.76 -13.39 -11.92
C LYS A 56 -13.14 -12.07 -12.61
N LYS A 57 -14.44 -11.87 -12.85
CA LYS A 57 -14.94 -10.64 -13.47
C LYS A 57 -14.77 -9.42 -12.55
N LEU A 58 -14.92 -9.60 -11.25
CA LEU A 58 -14.73 -8.53 -10.28
C LEU A 58 -13.26 -8.07 -10.20
N VAL A 59 -12.31 -9.02 -10.23
CA VAL A 59 -10.86 -8.73 -10.32
C VAL A 59 -10.57 -7.94 -11.59
N GLU A 60 -11.11 -8.37 -12.74
CA GLU A 60 -10.95 -7.65 -14.01
C GLU A 60 -11.46 -6.21 -13.92
N GLN A 61 -12.69 -6.02 -13.43
CA GLN A 61 -13.31 -4.70 -13.30
C GLN A 61 -12.51 -3.78 -12.37
N LEU A 62 -12.12 -4.26 -11.19
CA LEU A 62 -11.31 -3.50 -10.23
C LEU A 62 -9.95 -3.14 -10.81
N THR A 63 -9.30 -4.08 -11.50
CA THR A 63 -7.98 -3.86 -12.08
C THR A 63 -8.02 -2.86 -13.23
N ASN A 64 -9.12 -2.82 -14.00
CA ASN A 64 -9.32 -1.80 -15.03
C ASN A 64 -9.45 -0.39 -14.43
N GLN A 65 -10.09 -0.25 -13.26
CA GLN A 65 -10.21 1.05 -12.57
C GLN A 65 -8.86 1.63 -12.12
N ILE A 66 -7.79 0.83 -12.03
CA ILE A 66 -6.45 1.33 -11.70
C ILE A 66 -5.96 2.34 -12.75
N SER A 67 -6.29 2.10 -14.02
CA SER A 67 -5.84 2.89 -15.17
C SER A 67 -6.74 4.08 -15.51
N GLU A 68 -7.92 4.18 -14.89
CA GLU A 68 -8.91 5.24 -15.12
C GLU A 68 -8.60 6.54 -14.35
N SER A 69 -7.32 6.77 -14.03
CA SER A 69 -6.83 7.94 -13.29
C SER A 69 -7.61 8.26 -12.00
N PRO A 70 -7.78 7.29 -11.08
CA PRO A 70 -8.62 7.49 -9.90
C PRO A 70 -8.05 8.54 -8.94
N GLY A 71 -8.95 9.37 -8.39
CA GLY A 71 -8.62 10.29 -7.31
C GLY A 71 -8.25 9.58 -6.00
N PRO A 72 -7.68 10.29 -5.00
CA PRO A 72 -7.15 9.65 -3.79
C PRO A 72 -8.14 8.78 -3.00
N PRO A 73 -9.42 9.17 -2.79
CA PRO A 73 -10.38 8.31 -2.10
C PRO A 73 -10.72 7.03 -2.89
N THR A 74 -10.98 7.17 -4.18
CA THR A 74 -11.29 6.06 -5.10
C THR A 74 -10.15 5.05 -5.15
N ARG A 75 -8.90 5.55 -5.27
CA ARG A 75 -7.69 4.73 -5.23
C ARG A 75 -7.63 3.84 -3.99
N LYS A 76 -7.86 4.42 -2.81
CA LYS A 76 -7.81 3.66 -1.54
C LYS A 76 -8.88 2.58 -1.50
N LEU A 77 -10.07 2.86 -2.04
CA LEU A 77 -11.14 1.86 -2.13
C LEU A 77 -10.80 0.74 -3.11
N ILE A 78 -10.25 1.03 -4.30
CA ILE A 78 -9.83 0.00 -5.26
C ILE A 78 -8.82 -0.95 -4.58
N ALA A 79 -7.79 -0.38 -3.94
CA ALA A 79 -6.76 -1.15 -3.26
C ALA A 79 -7.33 -2.06 -2.14
N ARG A 80 -8.22 -1.52 -1.30
CA ARG A 80 -8.89 -2.28 -0.23
C ARG A 80 -9.80 -3.36 -0.77
N CYS A 81 -10.57 -3.07 -1.82
CA CYS A 81 -11.47 -4.03 -2.45
C CYS A 81 -10.69 -5.19 -3.05
N LEU A 82 -9.62 -4.92 -3.82
CA LEU A 82 -8.76 -5.97 -4.39
C LEU A 82 -8.13 -6.85 -3.31
N ALA A 83 -7.50 -6.24 -2.29
CA ALA A 83 -6.90 -6.99 -1.20
C ALA A 83 -7.92 -7.83 -0.42
N THR A 84 -9.11 -7.28 -0.18
CA THR A 84 -10.17 -8.01 0.54
C THR A 84 -10.79 -9.11 -0.30
N LEU A 85 -10.99 -8.88 -1.59
CA LEU A 85 -11.49 -9.88 -2.54
C LEU A 85 -10.57 -11.12 -2.56
N PHE A 86 -9.26 -10.93 -2.74
CA PHE A 86 -8.32 -12.05 -2.72
C PHE A 86 -8.19 -12.71 -1.34
N SER A 87 -8.44 -11.98 -0.26
CA SER A 87 -8.38 -12.53 1.10
C SER A 87 -9.60 -13.37 1.49
N VAL A 88 -10.78 -13.05 0.98
CA VAL A 88 -12.01 -13.82 1.25
C VAL A 88 -12.22 -14.89 0.17
N GLY A 89 -11.73 -14.64 -1.04
CA GLY A 89 -11.90 -15.47 -2.23
C GLY A 89 -10.80 -16.48 -2.46
N ASP A 90 -10.58 -16.81 -3.73
CA ASP A 90 -9.36 -17.47 -4.16
C ASP A 90 -8.23 -16.46 -4.45
N THR A 91 -7.00 -16.95 -4.59
CA THR A 91 -5.82 -16.12 -4.90
C THR A 91 -5.25 -16.44 -6.27
N PHE A 92 -6.05 -17.00 -7.19
CA PHE A 92 -5.56 -17.49 -8.48
C PHE A 92 -4.95 -16.36 -9.32
N ASP A 93 -5.66 -15.24 -9.43
CA ASP A 93 -5.23 -14.06 -10.21
C ASP A 93 -4.38 -13.06 -9.40
N LEU A 94 -4.00 -13.38 -8.16
CA LEU A 94 -3.28 -12.45 -7.27
C LEU A 94 -1.92 -12.05 -7.87
N PHE A 95 -1.16 -13.04 -8.34
CA PHE A 95 0.16 -12.82 -8.94
C PHE A 95 0.07 -11.99 -10.22
N GLU A 96 -0.89 -12.30 -11.08
CA GLU A 96 -1.12 -11.55 -12.32
C GLU A 96 -1.50 -10.09 -12.03
N THR A 97 -2.35 -9.87 -11.02
CA THR A 97 -2.75 -8.52 -10.59
C THR A 97 -1.57 -7.71 -10.03
N ILE A 98 -0.71 -8.35 -9.23
CA ILE A 98 0.55 -7.74 -8.74
C ILE A 98 1.47 -7.38 -9.91
N ASN A 99 1.64 -8.29 -10.87
CA ASN A 99 2.48 -8.05 -12.05
C ASN A 99 1.96 -6.89 -12.90
N LYS A 100 0.65 -6.80 -13.12
CA LYS A 100 0.04 -5.65 -13.81
C LYS A 100 0.29 -4.33 -13.07
N CYS A 101 0.23 -4.32 -11.74
CA CYS A 101 0.59 -3.14 -10.96
C CYS A 101 2.08 -2.80 -11.08
N ASN A 102 2.96 -3.81 -11.05
CA ASN A 102 4.40 -3.64 -11.23
C ASN A 102 4.72 -3.03 -12.60
N ASP A 103 4.05 -3.45 -13.66
CA ASP A 103 4.24 -2.92 -15.01
C ASP A 103 3.81 -1.45 -15.13
N ILE A 104 2.70 -1.08 -14.48
CA ILE A 104 2.26 0.32 -14.37
C ILE A 104 3.32 1.16 -13.66
N ILE A 105 3.93 0.66 -12.57
CA ILE A 105 4.96 1.40 -11.82
C ILE A 105 6.27 1.50 -12.61
N LYS A 106 6.61 0.50 -13.41
CA LYS A 106 7.79 0.50 -14.29
C LYS A 106 7.69 1.48 -15.46
N ASN A 107 6.48 1.90 -15.82
CA ASN A 107 6.26 2.84 -16.92
C ASN A 107 7.04 4.14 -16.68
N LYS A 108 7.65 4.71 -17.73
CA LYS A 108 8.49 5.91 -17.68
C LYS A 108 7.74 7.20 -18.04
N ASP A 109 6.42 7.11 -18.21
CA ASP A 109 5.58 8.29 -18.41
C ASP A 109 5.53 9.11 -17.10
N ASP A 110 6.27 10.22 -17.13
CA ASP A 110 6.35 11.19 -16.02
C ASP A 110 5.36 12.35 -16.21
N SER A 111 4.40 12.23 -17.13
CA SER A 111 3.35 13.23 -17.29
C SER A 111 2.47 13.31 -16.02
N PRO A 112 2.02 14.51 -15.62
CA PRO A 112 1.10 14.67 -14.49
C PRO A 112 -0.20 13.87 -14.66
N SER A 113 -0.62 13.59 -15.90
CA SER A 113 -1.78 12.75 -16.23
C SER A 113 -1.59 11.28 -15.88
N TYR A 114 -0.35 10.76 -15.88
CA TYR A 114 -0.07 9.36 -15.58
C TYR A 114 0.11 9.10 -14.07
N LEU A 115 0.45 10.14 -13.30
CA LEU A 115 0.68 10.05 -11.87
C LEU A 115 -0.49 9.39 -11.10
N PRO A 116 -1.78 9.73 -11.34
CA PRO A 116 -2.89 9.09 -10.63
C PRO A 116 -2.94 7.56 -10.81
N THR A 117 -2.68 7.08 -12.03
CA THR A 117 -2.62 5.67 -12.39
C THR A 117 -1.45 4.97 -11.69
N ARG A 118 -0.25 5.58 -11.73
CA ARG A 118 0.93 5.06 -11.04
C ARG A 118 0.70 4.93 -9.54
N LEU A 119 0.21 5.99 -8.91
CA LEU A 119 -0.09 5.96 -7.48
C LEU A 119 -1.19 4.93 -7.14
N SER A 120 -2.13 4.70 -8.06
CA SER A 120 -3.16 3.67 -7.89
C SER A 120 -2.59 2.27 -7.82
N ALA A 121 -1.66 1.94 -8.73
CA ALA A 121 -0.92 0.69 -8.69
C ALA A 121 -0.09 0.55 -7.40
N VAL A 122 0.60 1.61 -6.97
CA VAL A 122 1.37 1.61 -5.71
C VAL A 122 0.47 1.31 -4.50
N ALA A 123 -0.71 1.92 -4.43
CA ALA A 123 -1.67 1.68 -3.34
C ALA A 123 -2.23 0.26 -3.36
N CYS A 124 -2.53 -0.28 -4.55
CA CYS A 124 -3.02 -1.66 -4.70
C CYS A 124 -1.97 -2.68 -4.27
N ILE A 125 -0.70 -2.49 -4.66
CA ILE A 125 0.42 -3.31 -4.17
C ILE A 125 0.49 -3.26 -2.66
N GLY A 126 0.48 -2.06 -2.06
CA GLY A 126 0.54 -1.92 -0.60
C GLY A 126 -0.55 -2.70 0.12
N ALA A 127 -1.81 -2.53 -0.30
CA ALA A 127 -2.94 -3.24 0.32
C ALA A 127 -2.89 -4.76 0.11
N MET A 128 -2.50 -5.24 -1.07
CA MET A 128 -2.37 -6.67 -1.34
C MET A 128 -1.26 -7.30 -0.50
N TYR A 129 -0.08 -6.69 -0.43
CA TYR A 129 1.01 -7.20 0.39
C TYR A 129 0.70 -7.14 1.89
N GLU A 130 0.09 -6.07 2.37
CA GLU A 130 -0.32 -5.92 3.78
C GLU A 130 -1.19 -7.09 4.24
N LYS A 131 -2.15 -7.51 3.40
CA LYS A 131 -3.13 -8.54 3.75
C LYS A 131 -2.68 -9.96 3.38
N LEU A 132 -1.92 -10.11 2.30
CA LEU A 132 -1.67 -11.39 1.64
C LEU A 132 -0.18 -11.67 1.41
N GLY A 133 0.73 -10.87 1.98
CA GLY A 133 2.16 -10.91 1.66
C GLY A 133 2.79 -12.30 1.81
N ARG A 134 2.37 -13.08 2.80
CA ARG A 134 2.89 -14.46 3.00
C ARG A 134 2.43 -15.45 1.92
N MET A 135 1.40 -15.13 1.15
CA MET A 135 0.83 -16.00 0.11
C MET A 135 1.46 -15.80 -1.27
N VAL A 136 2.23 -14.74 -1.47
CA VAL A 136 2.78 -14.38 -2.80
C VAL A 136 4.18 -14.97 -3.06
N GLY A 137 4.67 -15.88 -2.22
CA GLY A 137 5.99 -16.49 -2.40
C GLY A 137 7.12 -15.45 -2.44
N ARG A 138 8.12 -15.62 -3.31
CA ARG A 138 9.27 -14.71 -3.44
C ARG A 138 9.09 -13.57 -4.47
N SER A 139 7.90 -13.39 -5.05
CA SER A 139 7.64 -12.31 -6.02
C SER A 139 7.74 -10.90 -5.40
N TYR A 140 7.74 -10.81 -4.07
CA TYR A 140 7.97 -9.57 -3.34
C TYR A 140 9.34 -8.95 -3.63
N GLU A 141 10.36 -9.74 -3.95
CA GLU A 141 11.72 -9.23 -4.16
C GLU A 141 11.76 -8.29 -5.37
N ASP A 142 11.18 -8.69 -6.51
CA ASP A 142 11.06 -7.83 -7.70
C ASP A 142 10.22 -6.60 -7.39
N THR A 143 9.08 -6.78 -6.72
CA THR A 143 8.17 -5.68 -6.37
C THR A 143 8.86 -4.61 -5.51
N ILE A 144 9.63 -5.02 -4.49
CA ILE A 144 10.37 -4.09 -3.63
C ILE A 144 11.45 -3.36 -4.42
N GLN A 145 12.19 -4.03 -5.31
CA GLN A 145 13.19 -3.38 -6.14
C GLN A 145 12.57 -2.34 -7.09
N ILE A 146 11.40 -2.64 -7.67
CA ILE A 146 10.64 -1.70 -8.49
C ILE A 146 10.24 -0.46 -7.67
N LEU A 147 9.69 -0.67 -6.47
CA LEU A 147 9.28 0.42 -5.57
C LEU A 147 10.49 1.28 -5.16
N ILE A 148 11.60 0.68 -4.74
CA ILE A 148 12.83 1.41 -4.36
C ILE A 148 13.40 2.19 -5.54
N LYS A 149 13.36 1.63 -6.76
CA LYS A 149 13.80 2.33 -7.96
C LYS A 149 12.87 3.52 -8.28
N SER A 150 11.56 3.31 -8.19
CA SER A 150 10.55 4.36 -8.44
C SER A 150 10.65 5.50 -7.41
N LEU A 151 10.95 5.17 -6.14
CA LEU A 151 11.12 6.14 -5.05
C LEU A 151 12.15 7.24 -5.38
N ARG A 152 13.23 6.90 -6.08
CA ARG A 152 14.35 7.83 -6.35
C ARG A 152 13.96 8.98 -7.29
N ASN A 153 13.04 8.72 -8.21
CA ASN A 153 12.66 9.66 -9.27
C ASN A 153 11.26 10.27 -9.06
N ALA A 154 10.48 9.71 -8.12
CA ALA A 154 9.12 10.18 -7.86
C ALA A 154 9.11 11.59 -7.25
N GLU A 155 8.07 12.36 -7.56
CA GLU A 155 7.74 13.59 -6.84
C GLU A 155 7.25 13.31 -5.40
N SER A 156 7.07 14.36 -4.60
CA SER A 156 6.84 14.23 -3.16
C SER A 156 5.63 13.36 -2.78
N GLN A 157 4.53 13.41 -3.55
CA GLN A 157 3.37 12.53 -3.31
C GLN A 157 3.69 11.08 -3.61
N GLY A 158 4.36 10.81 -4.75
CA GLY A 158 4.82 9.47 -5.12
C GLY A 158 5.78 8.88 -4.11
N ARG A 159 6.75 9.66 -3.62
CA ARG A 159 7.68 9.19 -2.57
C ARG A 159 6.95 8.83 -1.28
N CYS A 160 5.96 9.62 -0.89
CA CYS A 160 5.15 9.37 0.29
C CYS A 160 4.38 8.06 0.15
N GLU A 161 3.66 7.88 -0.94
CA GLU A 161 2.83 6.69 -1.17
C GLU A 161 3.70 5.42 -1.30
N ILE A 162 4.84 5.49 -2.02
CA ILE A 162 5.77 4.37 -2.14
C ILE A 162 6.30 3.95 -0.76
N MET A 163 6.64 4.92 0.09
CA MET A 163 7.16 4.63 1.43
C MET A 163 6.09 4.01 2.36
N LEU A 164 4.84 4.48 2.27
CA LEU A 164 3.71 3.83 2.94
C LEU A 164 3.47 2.41 2.39
N THR A 165 3.64 2.20 1.09
CA THR A 165 3.54 0.86 0.50
C THR A 165 4.68 -0.04 0.98
N LEU A 166 5.91 0.46 1.11
CA LEU A 166 7.01 -0.33 1.68
C LEU A 166 6.77 -0.70 3.15
N GLU A 167 6.21 0.22 3.95
CA GLU A 167 5.77 -0.06 5.32
C GLU A 167 4.78 -1.22 5.37
N LYS A 168 3.73 -1.16 4.55
CA LYS A 168 2.74 -2.24 4.40
C LYS A 168 3.33 -3.57 3.93
N VAL A 169 4.31 -3.53 3.03
CA VAL A 169 5.01 -4.73 2.56
C VAL A 169 5.79 -5.38 3.70
N VAL A 170 6.51 -4.60 4.52
CA VAL A 170 7.20 -5.12 5.71
C VAL A 170 6.19 -5.70 6.70
N ALA A 171 5.06 -5.02 6.93
CA ALA A 171 4.01 -5.50 7.84
C ALA A 171 3.41 -6.84 7.37
N GLY A 172 3.08 -6.96 6.09
CA GLY A 172 2.44 -8.15 5.54
C GLY A 172 3.37 -9.35 5.37
N LEU A 173 4.65 -9.13 5.06
CA LEU A 173 5.65 -10.20 4.96
C LEU A 173 6.16 -10.63 6.35
N GLY A 174 6.37 -9.68 7.26
CA GLY A 174 7.09 -9.89 8.50
C GLY A 174 8.46 -10.54 8.28
N SER A 175 8.84 -11.49 9.13
CA SER A 175 10.11 -12.21 9.02
C SER A 175 10.33 -12.95 7.68
N ALA A 176 9.28 -13.25 6.91
CA ALA A 176 9.42 -13.90 5.60
C ALA A 176 10.08 -12.98 4.54
N GLY A 177 10.07 -11.66 4.76
CA GLY A 177 10.70 -10.65 3.91
C GLY A 177 12.12 -10.29 4.30
N SER A 178 12.78 -11.08 5.17
CA SER A 178 14.08 -10.74 5.75
C SER A 178 15.18 -10.46 4.73
N SER A 179 15.11 -11.06 3.54
CA SER A 179 16.06 -10.81 2.43
C SER A 179 16.03 -9.36 1.95
N CYS A 180 14.89 -8.68 2.04
CA CYS A 180 14.71 -7.31 1.55
C CYS A 180 14.75 -6.23 2.65
N HIS A 181 14.67 -6.60 3.94
CA HIS A 181 14.62 -5.62 5.04
C HIS A 181 15.78 -4.60 5.01
N LYS A 182 16.99 -5.03 4.65
CA LYS A 182 18.15 -4.13 4.53
C LYS A 182 18.01 -3.11 3.40
N ASP A 183 17.41 -3.49 2.29
CA ASP A 183 17.24 -2.57 1.16
C ASP A 183 16.11 -1.56 1.42
N ILE A 184 15.03 -2.02 2.05
CA ILE A 184 13.95 -1.14 2.52
C ILE A 184 14.49 -0.16 3.57
N TYR A 185 15.29 -0.64 4.53
CA TYR A 185 15.93 0.20 5.54
C TYR A 185 16.78 1.32 4.92
N LYS A 186 17.63 1.00 3.92
CA LYS A 186 18.44 2.02 3.23
C LYS A 186 17.56 3.09 2.57
N ALA A 187 16.48 2.68 1.91
CA ALA A 187 15.53 3.59 1.27
C ALA A 187 14.81 4.48 2.30
N ALA A 188 14.27 3.89 3.37
CA ALA A 188 13.63 4.62 4.46
C ALA A 188 14.59 5.59 5.15
N ARG A 189 15.86 5.18 5.34
CA ARG A 189 16.89 6.01 5.99
C ARG A 189 17.13 7.31 5.23
N GLN A 190 17.17 7.25 3.90
CA GLN A 190 17.30 8.43 3.05
C GLN A 190 16.05 9.33 3.16
N ALA A 191 14.86 8.73 3.22
CA ALA A 191 13.59 9.44 3.26
C ALA A 191 13.26 10.09 4.63
N MET A 192 13.90 9.65 5.72
CA MET A 192 13.74 10.24 7.07
C MET A 192 14.11 11.73 7.15
N THR A 193 14.93 12.22 6.23
CA THR A 193 15.33 13.63 6.14
C THR A 193 14.83 14.32 4.87
N ASP A 194 13.85 13.73 4.15
CA ASP A 194 13.28 14.31 2.92
C ASP A 194 12.76 15.73 3.15
N ARG A 195 12.79 16.59 2.12
CA ARG A 195 12.26 17.96 2.24
C ARG A 195 10.75 17.97 2.51
N SER A 196 10.03 16.96 2.03
CA SER A 196 8.60 16.78 2.28
C SER A 196 8.34 16.15 3.64
N MET A 197 7.61 16.85 4.51
CA MET A 197 7.20 16.34 5.82
C MET A 197 6.34 15.08 5.70
N ALA A 198 5.52 14.96 4.65
CA ALA A 198 4.71 13.77 4.41
C ALA A 198 5.61 12.54 4.14
N VAL A 199 6.69 12.72 3.38
CA VAL A 199 7.66 11.65 3.09
C VAL A 199 8.44 11.27 4.35
N ARG A 200 8.87 12.25 5.17
CA ARG A 200 9.50 11.97 6.47
C ARG A 200 8.58 11.14 7.37
N CYS A 201 7.30 11.51 7.44
CA CYS A 201 6.29 10.80 8.23
C CYS A 201 6.11 9.35 7.75
N ALA A 202 5.98 9.15 6.43
CA ALA A 202 5.89 7.81 5.85
C ALA A 202 7.15 6.97 6.13
N ALA A 203 8.34 7.58 6.03
CA ALA A 203 9.61 6.91 6.30
C ALA A 203 9.72 6.47 7.77
N ALA A 204 9.30 7.32 8.70
CA ALA A 204 9.28 6.98 10.12
C ALA A 204 8.33 5.80 10.41
N LYS A 205 7.16 5.73 9.76
CA LYS A 205 6.25 4.57 9.86
C LYS A 205 6.89 3.29 9.33
N CYS A 206 7.54 3.37 8.16
CA CYS A 206 8.28 2.24 7.60
C CYS A 206 9.40 1.76 8.53
N MET A 207 10.14 2.69 9.13
CA MET A 207 11.16 2.37 10.14
C MET A 207 10.58 1.71 11.39
N ILE A 208 9.41 2.17 11.88
CA ILE A 208 8.73 1.55 13.03
C ILE A 208 8.42 0.08 12.70
N GLN A 209 7.91 -0.19 11.50
CA GLN A 209 7.60 -1.55 11.10
C GLN A 209 8.88 -2.40 10.93
N LEU A 210 9.96 -1.83 10.41
CA LEU A 210 11.26 -2.51 10.36
C LEU A 210 11.80 -2.84 11.75
N VAL A 211 11.65 -1.95 12.74
CA VAL A 211 12.06 -2.24 14.14
C VAL A 211 11.36 -3.50 14.67
N ASN A 212 10.09 -3.69 14.31
CA ASN A 212 9.30 -4.84 14.77
C ASN A 212 9.71 -6.17 14.10
N GLU A 213 10.17 -6.11 12.84
CA GLU A 213 10.39 -7.30 12.01
C GLU A 213 11.86 -7.62 11.72
N ALA A 214 12.78 -6.66 11.87
CA ALA A 214 14.17 -6.77 11.45
C ALA A 214 15.15 -6.65 12.63
N HIS A 215 15.76 -7.78 13.02
CA HIS A 215 16.66 -7.87 14.18
C HIS A 215 17.86 -6.90 14.15
N PHE A 216 18.37 -6.57 12.96
CA PHE A 216 19.51 -5.66 12.82
C PHE A 216 19.20 -4.21 13.26
N MET A 217 17.92 -3.82 13.34
CA MET A 217 17.50 -2.47 13.70
C MET A 217 17.93 -2.08 15.11
N TYR A 218 17.87 -3.01 16.05
CA TYR A 218 18.21 -2.79 17.47
C TYR A 218 19.49 -3.50 17.93
N THR A 219 20.23 -4.11 17.00
CA THR A 219 21.56 -4.67 17.27
C THR A 219 22.67 -3.87 16.61
N SER A 220 22.76 -3.87 15.28
CA SER A 220 23.82 -3.17 14.56
C SER A 220 23.49 -1.72 14.18
N GLU A 221 22.20 -1.37 14.08
CA GLU A 221 21.77 -0.04 13.60
C GLU A 221 21.17 0.85 14.69
N LEU A 222 21.15 0.40 15.95
CA LEU A 222 20.48 1.10 17.06
C LEU A 222 20.92 2.58 17.18
N GLU A 223 22.21 2.82 17.28
CA GLU A 223 22.78 4.17 17.42
C GLU A 223 22.58 5.02 16.16
N THR A 224 22.70 4.41 14.98
CA THR A 224 22.47 5.07 13.68
C THR A 224 21.04 5.55 13.54
N VAL A 225 20.06 4.70 13.89
CA VAL A 225 18.63 5.04 13.81
C VAL A 225 18.27 6.05 14.89
N ALA A 226 18.78 5.93 16.11
CA ALA A 226 18.57 6.92 17.17
C ALA A 226 19.08 8.31 16.76
N SER A 227 20.32 8.38 16.25
CA SER A 227 20.93 9.63 15.75
C SER A 227 20.15 10.22 14.57
N LEU A 228 19.63 9.37 13.68
CA LEU A 228 18.77 9.80 12.58
C LEU A 228 17.43 10.37 13.08
N CYS A 229 16.83 9.80 14.13
CA CYS A 229 15.61 10.34 14.71
C CYS A 229 15.82 11.78 15.16
N PHE A 230 16.90 12.09 15.89
CA PHE A 230 17.19 13.47 16.30
C PHE A 230 17.35 14.43 15.11
N ARG A 231 18.03 14.01 14.04
CA ARG A 231 18.14 14.80 12.81
C ARG A 231 16.78 14.99 12.12
N ALA A 232 15.92 13.97 12.13
CA ALA A 232 14.59 14.04 11.53
C ALA A 232 13.62 14.92 12.35
N LEU A 233 13.87 15.14 13.65
CA LEU A 233 13.10 16.06 14.48
C LEU A 233 13.40 17.54 14.14
N ASP A 234 14.62 17.82 13.70
CA ASP A 234 15.04 19.19 13.40
C ASP A 234 14.32 19.76 12.15
N GLY A 235 13.82 20.99 12.29
CA GLY A 235 13.01 21.66 11.26
C GLY A 235 11.67 21.00 10.92
N SER A 236 11.25 19.97 11.66
CA SER A 236 10.02 19.21 11.37
C SER A 236 8.78 19.78 12.05
N ASN A 237 7.61 19.52 11.45
CA ASN A 237 6.30 19.89 12.01
C ASN A 237 5.84 18.94 13.13
N TYR A 238 4.69 19.23 13.75
CA TYR A 238 4.13 18.45 14.86
C TYR A 238 3.95 16.95 14.51
N ASP A 239 3.36 16.65 13.35
CA ASP A 239 3.06 15.27 12.95
C ASP A 239 4.33 14.42 12.80
N VAL A 240 5.35 14.98 12.13
CA VAL A 240 6.64 14.30 11.96
C VAL A 240 7.32 14.11 13.32
N ARG A 241 7.29 15.11 14.20
CA ARG A 241 7.86 14.98 15.55
C ARG A 241 7.20 13.85 16.34
N CYS A 242 5.88 13.74 16.29
CA CYS A 242 5.14 12.69 16.98
C CYS A 242 5.54 11.30 16.48
N VAL A 243 5.52 11.06 15.17
CA VAL A 243 5.86 9.73 14.62
C VAL A 243 7.33 9.37 14.81
N VAL A 244 8.25 10.34 14.75
CA VAL A 244 9.68 10.09 15.01
C VAL A 244 9.93 9.81 16.49
N ALA A 245 9.22 10.47 17.41
CA ALA A 245 9.27 10.15 18.83
C ALA A 245 8.76 8.72 19.10
N VAL A 246 7.68 8.29 18.43
CA VAL A 246 7.20 6.90 18.48
C VAL A 246 8.24 5.92 17.94
N LEU A 247 8.91 6.25 16.83
CA LEU A 247 10.00 5.43 16.29
C LEU A 247 11.14 5.26 17.31
N LEU A 248 11.61 6.36 17.89
CA LEU A 248 12.69 6.34 18.88
C LEU A 248 12.28 5.53 20.12
N GLY A 249 11.07 5.76 20.64
CA GLY A 249 10.53 5.03 21.78
C GLY A 249 10.40 3.54 21.50
N ASN A 250 9.86 3.16 20.33
CA ASN A 250 9.73 1.76 19.93
C ASN A 250 11.10 1.08 19.80
N LEU A 251 12.07 1.76 19.18
CA LEU A 251 13.43 1.26 19.03
C LEU A 251 14.08 0.95 20.38
N MET A 252 13.98 1.88 21.33
CA MET A 252 14.54 1.70 22.68
C MET A 252 13.82 0.60 23.45
N ALA A 253 12.49 0.53 23.36
CA ALA A 253 11.70 -0.51 24.01
C ALA A 253 12.06 -1.91 23.50
N VAL A 254 12.18 -2.09 22.18
CA VAL A 254 12.54 -3.38 21.58
C VAL A 254 13.98 -3.77 21.93
N ALA A 255 14.92 -2.82 21.91
CA ALA A 255 16.32 -3.07 22.29
C ALA A 255 16.48 -3.57 23.73
N GLN A 256 15.59 -3.15 24.64
CA GLN A 256 15.59 -3.57 26.06
C GLN A 256 14.69 -4.78 26.34
N SER A 257 13.91 -5.25 25.35
CA SER A 257 13.01 -6.38 25.53
C SER A 257 13.78 -7.71 25.61
N GLN A 258 13.28 -8.68 26.38
CA GLN A 258 13.89 -10.03 26.50
C GLN A 258 14.06 -10.74 25.15
N LYS A 259 13.24 -10.38 24.15
CA LYS A 259 13.31 -10.89 22.77
C LYS A 259 14.63 -10.50 22.07
N ALA A 260 15.22 -9.35 22.44
CA ALA A 260 16.54 -8.96 21.97
C ALA A 260 17.66 -9.78 22.65
N THR A 261 17.49 -10.12 23.93
CA THR A 261 18.48 -10.85 24.75
C THR A 261 18.58 -12.35 24.41
N SER A 262 17.51 -12.95 23.88
CA SER A 262 17.49 -14.38 23.49
C SER A 262 18.06 -14.65 22.10
N LEU A 263 18.09 -13.65 21.22
CA LEU A 263 18.65 -13.74 19.86
C LEU A 263 20.13 -13.34 19.79
N SER A 264 20.64 -12.70 20.84
CA SER A 264 22.05 -12.28 20.97
C SER A 264 22.93 -13.28 21.73
N LYS A 265 22.39 -14.43 22.11
CA LYS A 265 23.10 -15.57 22.72
C LYS A 265 23.16 -16.71 21.72
#